data_AF-A0A953HB44-F1
#
_entry.id   AF-A0A953HB44-F1
#
_cell.length_a   1.000
_cell.length_b   1.000
_cell.length_c   1.000
_cell.angle_alpha   90.00
_cell.angle_beta   90.00
_cell.angle_gamma   90.00
#
_symmetry.space_group_name_H-M   'P 1'
#
loop_
_entity.id
_entity.type
_entity.pdbx_description
1 polymer ?
#
loop_
_entity_poly.entity_id
_entity_poly.type
_entity_poly.pdbx_seq_one_letter_code
_entity_poly.pdbx_strand_id
1 'polypeptide(L)'
;MLARTPRTAICLAKPQEKPKRLNRDRQKGIRDKIVAIMRTVEPTPFAAEGPCRAGIRASLCLQGWAWANADAVAAEIVAAALNIAGARRPTWYEGQPEYTQPGALPILRERCIRCRGPLPVGHYKFCSKVCSDGYHADRGNAHAAAERLAANEAGLAAWSRK
;
A
#
# COMPACT_ATOMS: atom_id res chain seq x y z
N MET A 1 -7.01 12.15 53.24
CA MET A 1 -6.04 11.98 52.13
C MET A 1 -6.52 12.81 50.95
N LEU A 2 -5.89 13.96 50.67
CA LEU A 2 -6.27 14.83 49.56
C LEU A 2 -5.58 14.35 48.27
N ALA A 3 -6.36 13.90 47.30
CA ALA A 3 -5.87 13.46 45.99
C ALA A 3 -5.33 14.66 45.19
N ARG A 4 -4.05 14.63 44.84
CA ARG A 4 -3.44 15.61 43.92
C ARG A 4 -3.92 15.33 42.50
N THR A 5 -4.84 16.14 41.98
CA THR A 5 -5.17 16.15 40.55
C THR A 5 -3.95 16.63 39.76
N PRO A 6 -3.51 15.90 38.71
CA PRO A 6 -2.38 16.34 37.90
C PRO A 6 -2.74 17.64 37.18
N ARG A 7 -1.88 18.65 37.30
CA ARG A 7 -1.94 19.87 36.48
C ARG A 7 -1.66 19.47 35.03
N THR A 8 -2.70 19.35 34.22
CA THR A 8 -2.58 19.34 32.76
C THR A 8 -2.04 20.70 32.34
N ALA A 9 -0.74 20.74 32.03
CA ALA A 9 -0.15 21.90 31.38
C ALA A 9 -0.80 22.04 30.01
N ILE A 10 -1.62 23.08 29.85
CA ILE A 10 -2.20 23.45 28.56
C ILE A 10 -1.04 23.97 27.72
N CYS A 11 -0.48 23.12 26.86
CA CYS A 11 0.46 23.55 25.83
C CYS A 11 -0.29 24.50 24.89
N LEU A 12 -0.05 25.81 25.02
CA LEU A 12 -0.54 26.80 24.07
C LEU A 12 -0.07 26.40 22.66
N ALA A 13 -1.02 26.10 21.78
CA ALA A 13 -0.74 25.74 20.41
C ALA A 13 0.01 26.89 19.73
N LYS A 14 1.17 26.59 19.13
CA LYS A 14 1.90 27.59 18.34
C LYS A 14 1.00 28.05 17.17
N PRO A 15 1.01 29.37 16.84
CA PRO A 15 0.26 29.88 15.71
C PRO A 15 0.68 29.14 14.44
N GLN A 16 -0.29 28.63 13.69
CA GLN A 16 -0.02 27.90 12.46
C GLN A 16 0.49 28.88 11.40
N GLU A 17 1.72 28.68 10.94
CA GLU A 17 2.28 29.43 9.82
C GLU A 17 1.44 29.18 8.56
N LYS A 18 1.19 30.24 7.79
CA LYS A 18 0.46 30.12 6.52
C LYS A 18 1.21 29.15 5.60
N PRO A 19 0.50 28.21 4.95
CA PRO A 19 1.16 27.23 4.10
C PRO A 19 1.88 27.94 2.96
N LYS A 20 3.18 27.68 2.81
CA LYS A 20 3.98 28.17 1.69
C LYS A 20 3.40 27.58 0.39
N ARG A 21 3.27 28.41 -0.66
CA ARG A 21 2.79 27.98 -1.98
C ARG A 21 3.92 28.01 -2.99
N LEU A 22 3.95 27.03 -3.89
CA LEU A 22 4.90 26.99 -4.99
C LEU A 22 4.50 28.02 -6.06
N ASN A 23 5.47 28.52 -6.83
CA ASN A 23 5.18 29.32 -8.02
C ASN A 23 4.32 28.49 -9.00
N ARG A 24 3.27 29.10 -9.57
CA ARG A 24 2.29 28.45 -10.46
C ARG A 24 2.95 27.79 -11.66
N ASP A 25 3.95 28.44 -12.28
CA ASP A 25 4.63 27.90 -13.46
C ASP A 25 5.46 26.67 -13.12
N ARG A 26 6.17 26.73 -11.98
CA ARG A 26 6.93 25.59 -11.47
C ARG A 26 5.99 24.43 -11.13
N GLN A 27 4.85 24.72 -10.50
CA GLN A 27 3.84 23.72 -10.18
C GLN A 27 3.26 23.08 -11.45
N LYS A 28 3.02 23.86 -12.51
CA LYS A 28 2.59 23.36 -13.81
C LYS A 28 3.63 22.42 -14.42
N GLY A 29 4.89 22.83 -14.49
CA GLY A 29 5.96 22.00 -15.07
C GLY A 29 6.19 20.67 -14.34
N ILE A 30 6.08 20.64 -13.01
CA ILE A 30 6.15 19.39 -12.23
C ILE A 30 4.95 18.49 -12.55
N ARG A 31 3.75 19.08 -12.56
CA ARG A 31 2.51 18.36 -12.85
C ARG A 31 2.52 17.72 -14.23
N ASP A 32 2.94 18.45 -15.26
CA ASP A 32 2.96 17.95 -16.64
C ASP A 32 3.89 16.73 -16.79
N LYS A 33 5.04 16.74 -16.08
CA LYS A 33 5.95 15.59 -16.03
C LYS A 33 5.32 14.37 -15.33
N ILE A 34 4.61 14.60 -14.23
CA ILE A 34 3.93 13.52 -13.50
C ILE A 34 2.79 12.93 -14.33
N VAL A 35 2.03 13.76 -15.04
CA VAL A 35 0.99 13.29 -15.97
C VAL A 35 1.59 12.39 -17.04
N ALA A 36 2.75 12.74 -17.60
CA ALA A 36 3.44 11.89 -18.56
C ALA A 36 3.81 10.52 -17.95
N ILE A 37 4.40 10.50 -16.74
CA ILE A 37 4.75 9.25 -16.03
C ILE A 37 3.50 8.39 -15.74
N MET A 38 2.42 9.01 -15.25
CA MET A 38 1.18 8.33 -14.89
C MET A 38 0.48 7.70 -16.11
N ARG A 39 0.64 8.27 -17.30
CA ARG A 39 0.08 7.70 -18.54
C ARG A 39 0.88 6.52 -19.08
N THR A 40 2.15 6.40 -18.72
CA THR A 40 3.02 5.30 -19.19
C THR A 40 3.10 4.13 -18.22
N VAL A 41 2.72 4.33 -16.96
CA VAL A 41 2.85 3.30 -15.91
C VAL A 41 1.68 2.32 -15.95
N GLU A 42 2.02 1.02 -15.96
CA GLU A 42 1.12 -0.12 -15.82
C GLU A 42 1.16 -0.68 -14.38
N PRO A 43 0.10 -1.32 -13.86
CA PRO A 43 -1.19 -1.59 -14.53
C PRO A 43 -2.19 -0.43 -14.47
N THR A 44 -1.94 0.59 -13.64
CA THR A 44 -2.83 1.75 -13.50
C THR A 44 -2.03 3.01 -13.20
N PRO A 45 -2.57 4.21 -13.53
CA PRO A 45 -1.95 5.48 -13.17
C PRO A 45 -1.65 5.65 -11.66
N PHE A 46 -2.43 4.98 -10.80
CA PHE A 46 -2.25 5.01 -9.35
C PHE A 46 -0.96 4.32 -8.88
N ALA A 47 -0.37 3.43 -9.69
CA ALA A 47 0.89 2.77 -9.32
C ALA A 47 2.05 3.78 -9.20
N ALA A 48 2.00 4.90 -9.92
CA ALA A 48 2.99 5.98 -9.81
C ALA A 48 2.73 6.97 -8.66
N GLU A 49 1.56 6.92 -8.00
CA GLU A 49 1.14 7.92 -7.01
C GLU A 49 2.13 8.03 -5.84
N GLY A 50 2.43 6.90 -5.20
CA GLY A 50 3.33 6.83 -4.05
C GLY A 50 4.74 7.33 -4.36
N PRO A 51 5.41 6.75 -5.38
CA PRO A 51 6.74 7.19 -5.80
C PRO A 51 6.80 8.67 -6.17
N CYS A 52 5.85 9.19 -6.96
CA CYS A 52 5.82 10.60 -7.34
C CYS A 52 5.64 11.52 -6.13
N ARG A 53 4.69 11.22 -5.24
CA ARG A 53 4.49 12.03 -4.01
C ARG A 53 5.73 12.03 -3.13
N ALA A 54 6.35 10.87 -2.94
CA ALA A 54 7.58 10.73 -2.16
C ALA A 54 8.73 11.55 -2.76
N GLY A 55 8.92 11.49 -4.08
CA GLY A 55 9.97 12.24 -4.79
C GLY A 55 9.78 13.76 -4.68
N ILE A 56 8.56 14.27 -4.89
CA ILE A 56 8.27 15.71 -4.75
C ILE A 56 8.51 16.16 -3.31
N ARG A 57 7.98 15.41 -2.33
CA ARG A 57 8.13 15.73 -0.90
C ARG A 57 9.60 15.78 -0.51
N ALA A 58 10.39 14.77 -0.89
CA ALA A 58 11.83 14.74 -0.62
C ALA A 58 12.53 15.95 -1.24
N SER A 59 12.23 16.27 -2.50
CA SER A 59 12.80 17.43 -3.18
C SER A 59 12.47 18.76 -2.49
N LEU A 60 11.23 18.94 -2.00
CA LEU A 60 10.82 20.14 -1.27
C LEU A 60 11.47 20.23 0.11
N CYS A 61 11.57 19.12 0.86
CA CYS A 61 12.27 19.08 2.13
C CYS A 61 13.75 19.46 1.98
N LEU A 62 14.42 18.99 0.92
CA LEU A 62 15.80 19.38 0.60
C LEU A 62 15.95 20.88 0.27
N GLN A 63 14.87 21.54 -0.15
CA GLN A 63 14.81 22.99 -0.36
C GLN A 63 14.44 23.76 0.93
N GLY A 64 14.44 23.10 2.09
CA GLY A 64 14.15 23.72 3.39
C GLY A 64 12.66 23.88 3.70
N TRP A 65 11.77 23.14 3.03
CA TRP A 65 10.35 23.12 3.39
C TRP A 65 10.12 22.26 4.63
N ALA A 66 9.24 22.73 5.51
CA ALA A 66 8.73 21.90 6.60
C ALA A 66 8.00 20.68 6.02
N TRP A 67 8.20 19.51 6.64
CA TRP A 67 7.70 18.23 6.14
C TRP A 67 6.20 18.25 5.84
N ALA A 68 5.38 18.82 6.75
CA ALA A 68 3.93 18.88 6.60
C ALA A 68 3.51 19.72 5.38
N ASN A 69 4.16 20.86 5.17
CA ASN A 69 3.89 21.73 4.01
C ASN A 69 4.34 21.07 2.70
N ALA A 70 5.52 20.43 2.71
CA ALA A 70 6.04 19.70 1.55
C ALA A 70 5.12 18.55 1.15
N ASP A 71 4.61 17.78 2.12
CA ASP A 71 3.70 16.66 1.87
C ASP A 71 2.33 17.13 1.37
N ALA A 72 1.77 18.20 1.95
CA ALA A 72 0.51 18.78 1.49
C ALA A 72 0.60 19.26 0.03
N VAL A 73 1.65 20.00 -0.33
CA VAL A 73 1.87 20.47 -1.71
C VAL A 73 2.12 19.30 -2.65
N ALA A 74 2.87 18.28 -2.24
CA ALA A 74 3.09 17.08 -3.04
C ALA A 74 1.78 16.34 -3.30
N ALA A 75 0.92 16.18 -2.28
CA ALA A 75 -0.39 15.56 -2.40
C ALA A 75 -1.30 16.33 -3.38
N GLU A 76 -1.34 17.66 -3.29
CA GLU A 76 -2.13 18.51 -4.21
C GLU A 76 -1.66 18.38 -5.66
N ILE A 77 -0.35 18.40 -5.90
CA ILE A 77 0.22 18.28 -7.26
C ILE A 77 -0.12 16.90 -7.86
N VAL A 78 0.04 15.84 -7.08
CA VAL A 78 -0.22 14.47 -7.51
C VAL A 78 -1.72 14.24 -7.75
N ALA A 79 -2.59 14.76 -6.88
CA ALA A 79 -4.04 14.71 -7.09
C ALA A 79 -4.48 15.44 -8.36
N ALA A 80 -3.92 16.64 -8.61
CA ALA A 80 -4.18 17.38 -9.84
C ALA A 80 -3.68 16.63 -11.09
N ALA A 81 -2.52 15.97 -11.00
CA ALA A 81 -1.99 15.16 -12.10
C ALA A 81 -2.86 13.93 -12.39
N LEU A 82 -3.32 13.21 -11.36
CA LEU A 82 -4.24 12.07 -11.51
C LEU A 82 -5.56 12.49 -12.18
N ASN A 83 -6.11 13.63 -11.80
CA ASN A 83 -7.32 14.18 -12.43
C ASN A 83 -7.10 14.48 -13.92
N ILE A 84 -5.96 15.06 -14.30
CA ILE A 84 -5.60 15.34 -15.71
C ILE A 84 -5.30 14.05 -16.49
N ALA A 85 -4.76 13.04 -15.83
CA ALA A 85 -4.57 11.71 -16.41
C ALA A 85 -5.90 10.97 -16.63
N GLY A 86 -7.02 11.49 -16.10
CA GLY A 86 -8.34 10.86 -16.20
C GLY A 86 -8.56 9.72 -15.21
N ALA A 87 -7.67 9.57 -14.22
CA ALA A 87 -7.80 8.54 -13.20
C ALA A 87 -8.96 8.89 -12.25
N ARG A 88 -9.95 8.01 -12.15
CA ARG A 88 -11.04 8.13 -11.17
C ARG A 88 -10.77 7.21 -10.00
N ARG A 89 -10.77 7.75 -8.78
CA ARG A 89 -10.69 6.91 -7.58
C ARG A 89 -12.02 6.18 -7.44
N PRO A 90 -12.00 4.87 -7.11
CA PRO A 90 -13.21 4.18 -6.72
C PRO A 90 -13.80 4.87 -5.50
N THR A 91 -15.13 4.86 -5.40
CA THR A 91 -15.81 5.24 -4.16
C THR A 91 -15.38 4.31 -3.03
N TRP A 92 -15.61 4.73 -1.77
CA TRP A 92 -15.34 3.87 -0.63
C TRP A 92 -16.01 2.49 -0.76
N TYR A 93 -17.25 2.47 -1.27
CA TYR A 93 -18.01 1.25 -1.52
C TYR A 93 -17.38 0.39 -2.63
N GLU A 94 -16.96 1.02 -3.73
CA GLU A 94 -16.29 0.33 -4.83
C GLU A 94 -14.91 -0.23 -4.45
N GLY A 95 -14.26 0.39 -3.46
CA GLY A 95 -12.98 -0.07 -2.90
C GLY A 95 -13.13 -1.25 -1.93
N GLN A 96 -14.34 -1.66 -1.59
CA GLN A 96 -14.57 -2.81 -0.70
C GLN A 96 -14.29 -4.12 -1.45
N PRO A 97 -13.69 -5.13 -0.78
CA PRO A 97 -13.55 -6.48 -1.35
C PRO A 97 -14.85 -7.06 -1.90
N GLU A 98 -15.96 -6.71 -1.26
CA GLU A 98 -17.33 -7.11 -1.59
C GLU A 98 -17.81 -6.57 -2.95
N TYR A 99 -17.22 -5.48 -3.45
CA TYR A 99 -17.59 -4.89 -4.75
C TYR A 99 -16.89 -5.59 -5.93
N THR A 100 -15.64 -6.01 -5.73
CA THR A 100 -14.83 -6.66 -6.79
C THR A 100 -14.99 -8.16 -6.82
N GLN A 101 -15.38 -8.78 -5.71
CA GLN A 101 -15.79 -10.17 -5.66
C GLN A 101 -17.27 -10.25 -6.03
N PRO A 102 -17.71 -11.13 -6.95
CA PRO A 102 -19.13 -11.29 -7.28
C PRO A 102 -19.90 -11.72 -6.02
N GLY A 103 -20.43 -10.71 -5.33
CA GLY A 103 -21.00 -10.81 -4.01
C GLY A 103 -19.96 -10.96 -2.91
N ALA A 104 -20.22 -10.34 -1.76
CA ALA A 104 -19.81 -10.79 -0.44
C ALA A 104 -20.31 -12.21 -0.09
N LEU A 105 -20.63 -13.03 -1.11
CA LEU A 105 -21.02 -14.41 -0.96
C LEU A 105 -19.78 -15.17 -0.49
N PRO A 106 -19.96 -16.12 0.43
CA PRO A 106 -18.89 -17.06 0.75
C PRO A 106 -18.35 -17.58 -0.57
N ILE A 107 -17.03 -17.54 -0.79
CA ILE A 107 -16.43 -18.19 -1.96
C ILE A 107 -16.87 -19.65 -1.92
N LEU A 108 -17.92 -19.99 -2.69
CA LEU A 108 -18.52 -21.30 -2.71
C LEU A 108 -17.54 -22.20 -3.44
N ARG A 109 -16.65 -22.82 -2.67
CA ARG A 109 -15.71 -23.79 -3.19
C ARG A 109 -16.44 -25.11 -3.37
N GLU A 110 -16.68 -25.46 -4.62
CA GLU A 110 -17.22 -26.77 -4.99
C GLU A 110 -16.14 -27.86 -4.97
N ARG A 111 -14.85 -27.47 -4.98
CA ARG A 111 -13.70 -28.38 -5.13
C ARG A 111 -12.62 -28.20 -4.08
N CYS A 112 -12.04 -29.32 -3.66
CA CYS A 112 -11.04 -29.39 -2.60
C CYS A 112 -9.75 -28.70 -3.06
N ILE A 113 -9.19 -27.83 -2.22
CA ILE A 113 -7.97 -27.08 -2.59
C ILE A 113 -6.79 -28.00 -2.90
N ARG A 114 -6.69 -29.15 -2.22
CA ARG A 114 -5.58 -30.10 -2.41
C ARG A 114 -5.80 -31.06 -3.57
N CYS A 115 -6.84 -31.88 -3.50
CA CYS A 115 -7.07 -32.96 -4.48
C CYS A 115 -7.96 -32.57 -5.67
N ARG A 116 -8.59 -31.38 -5.66
CA ARG A 116 -9.54 -30.89 -6.68
C ARG A 116 -10.83 -31.72 -6.86
N GLY A 117 -11.05 -32.72 -6.01
CA GLY A 117 -12.31 -33.48 -5.95
C GLY A 117 -13.47 -32.65 -5.39
N PRO A 118 -14.74 -33.08 -5.61
CA PRO A 118 -15.91 -32.37 -5.10
C PRO A 118 -15.92 -32.29 -3.57
N LEU A 119 -16.38 -31.16 -3.00
CA LEU A 119 -16.54 -31.05 -1.55
C LEU A 119 -17.83 -31.77 -1.09
N PRO A 120 -17.75 -32.55 -0.01
CA PRO A 120 -18.95 -33.03 0.66
C PRO A 120 -19.72 -31.87 1.32
N VAL A 121 -21.02 -32.06 1.51
CA VAL A 121 -21.91 -31.07 2.14
C VAL A 121 -21.39 -30.69 3.54
N GLY A 122 -21.34 -29.39 3.85
CA GLY A 122 -20.84 -28.87 5.12
C GLY A 122 -19.33 -28.61 5.16
N HIS A 123 -18.58 -29.00 4.12
CA HIS A 123 -17.17 -28.65 3.99
C HIS A 123 -16.99 -27.37 3.17
N TYR A 124 -16.03 -26.51 3.54
CA TYR A 124 -15.78 -25.22 2.89
C TYR A 124 -14.40 -25.10 2.20
N LYS A 125 -13.46 -26.01 2.51
CA LYS A 125 -12.07 -25.92 2.02
C LYS A 125 -11.44 -27.24 1.59
N PHE A 126 -11.65 -28.30 2.35
CA PHE A 126 -11.04 -29.62 2.12
C PHE A 126 -12.08 -30.72 2.22
N CYS A 127 -11.96 -31.75 1.37
CA CYS A 127 -12.86 -32.91 1.40
C CYS A 127 -12.67 -33.83 2.61
N SER A 128 -11.49 -33.80 3.26
CA SER A 128 -11.17 -34.64 4.41
C SER A 128 -10.06 -34.03 5.26
N LYS A 129 -9.91 -34.53 6.50
CA LYS A 129 -8.80 -34.17 7.39
C LYS A 129 -7.43 -34.47 6.76
N VAL A 130 -7.30 -35.61 6.08
CA VAL A 130 -6.07 -35.99 5.34
C VAL A 130 -5.71 -34.95 4.27
N CYS A 131 -6.71 -34.42 3.55
CA CYS A 131 -6.48 -33.36 2.57
C CYS A 131 -6.09 -32.03 3.24
N SER A 132 -6.68 -31.71 4.39
CA SER A 132 -6.32 -30.52 5.18
C SER A 132 -4.88 -30.61 5.67
N ASP A 133 -4.54 -31.69 6.38
CA ASP A 133 -3.24 -31.88 7.02
C ASP A 133 -2.11 -31.88 5.98
N GLY A 134 -2.30 -32.60 4.88
CA GLY A 134 -1.28 -32.61 3.83
C GLY A 134 -1.16 -31.28 3.07
N TYR A 135 -2.25 -30.50 2.90
CA TYR A 135 -2.12 -29.15 2.33
C TYR A 135 -1.27 -28.23 3.23
N HIS A 136 -1.46 -28.32 4.54
CA HIS A 136 -0.68 -27.56 5.51
C HIS A 136 0.78 -28.02 5.56
N ALA A 137 1.04 -29.33 5.47
CA ALA A 137 2.39 -29.87 5.33
C ALA A 137 3.07 -29.39 4.05
N ASP A 138 2.37 -29.44 2.90
CA ASP A 138 2.89 -28.97 1.61
C ASP A 138 3.27 -27.48 1.67
N ARG A 139 2.42 -26.64 2.28
CA ARG A 139 2.74 -25.21 2.52
C ARG A 139 3.90 -24.99 3.47
N GLY A 140 3.97 -25.73 4.57
CA GLY A 140 5.09 -25.65 5.52
C GLY A 140 6.41 -26.00 4.86
N ASN A 141 6.44 -27.08 4.08
CA ASN A 141 7.62 -27.51 3.32
C ASN A 141 8.07 -26.46 2.30
N ALA A 142 7.11 -25.85 1.57
CA ALA A 142 7.41 -24.79 0.61
C ALA A 142 7.99 -23.53 1.28
N HIS A 143 7.46 -23.13 2.43
CA HIS A 143 7.99 -21.98 3.20
C HIS A 143 9.42 -22.26 3.68
N ALA A 144 9.65 -23.42 4.31
CA ALA A 144 10.97 -23.82 4.77
C ALA A 144 11.98 -23.98 3.61
N ALA A 145 11.54 -24.37 2.42
CA ALA A 145 12.38 -24.38 1.23
C ALA A 145 12.75 -22.96 0.77
N ALA A 146 11.79 -22.03 0.75
CA ALA A 146 12.04 -20.63 0.39
C ALA A 146 13.01 -19.93 1.36
N GLU A 147 12.86 -20.15 2.67
CA GLU A 147 13.78 -19.63 3.69
C GLU A 147 15.21 -20.16 3.51
N ARG A 148 15.36 -21.46 3.21
CA ARG A 148 16.67 -22.05 2.92
C ARG A 148 17.32 -21.46 1.68
N LEU A 149 16.55 -21.24 0.61
CA LEU A 149 17.05 -20.58 -0.61
C LEU A 149 17.50 -19.15 -0.32
N ALA A 150 16.69 -18.36 0.40
CA ALA A 150 17.05 -17.00 0.78
C ALA A 150 18.31 -16.95 1.66
N ALA A 151 18.47 -17.90 2.59
CA ALA A 151 19.67 -18.02 3.41
C ALA A 151 20.92 -18.36 2.57
N ASN A 152 20.79 -19.27 1.60
CA ASN A 152 21.86 -19.62 0.68
C ASN A 152 22.27 -18.44 -0.21
N GLU A 153 21.28 -17.71 -0.77
CA GLU A 153 21.52 -16.51 -1.59
C GLU A 153 22.21 -15.41 -0.77
N ALA A 154 21.77 -15.17 0.46
CA ALA A 154 22.41 -14.21 1.36
C ALA A 154 23.87 -14.63 1.68
N GLY A 155 24.10 -15.93 1.89
CA GLY A 155 25.44 -16.49 2.07
C GLY A 155 26.35 -16.24 0.86
N LEU A 156 25.87 -16.58 -0.35
CA LEU A 156 26.61 -16.36 -1.59
C LEU A 156 26.92 -14.87 -1.82
N ALA A 157 25.95 -13.99 -1.59
CA ALA A 157 26.11 -12.53 -1.73
C ALA A 157 27.06 -11.92 -0.68
N ALA A 158 27.25 -12.57 0.47
CA ALA A 158 28.24 -12.17 1.46
C ALA A 158 29.66 -12.62 1.06
N TRP A 159 29.78 -13.81 0.47
CA TRP A 159 31.06 -14.32 -0.05
C TRP A 159 31.55 -13.54 -1.27
N SER A 160 30.66 -13.15 -2.19
CA SER A 160 31.03 -12.44 -3.41
C SER A 160 31.51 -10.99 -3.21
N ARG A 161 31.44 -10.47 -1.97
CA ARG A 161 31.86 -9.10 -1.61
C ARG A 161 33.25 -9.03 -0.97
N LYS A 162 33.93 -10.16 -0.82
CA LYS A 162 35.32 -10.25 -0.38
C LYS A 162 36.23 -10.44 -1.59
#